data_AF-A0A351XBD8-F1
#
_entry.id   AF-A0A351XBD8-F1
#
_cell.length_a   1.000
_cell.length_b   1.000
_cell.length_c   1.000
_cell.angle_alpha   90.00
_cell.angle_beta   90.00
_cell.angle_gamma   90.00
#
_symmetry.space_group_name_H-M   'P 1'
#
loop_
_entity.id
_entity.type
_entity.pdbx_description
1 polymer ?
#
loop_
_entity_poly.entity_id
_entity_poly.type
_entity_poly.pdbx_seq_one_letter_code
_entity_poly.pdbx_strand_id
1 'polypeptide(L)'
;MYLCQCGRKGYVTIMSEMKKEVEYFIHLLAAAINGFEPRAEQGIDYSALLDLANKHQVYNIIFPIIQNNPDVPNEEKQKFRAYNLSEISRMVFVNQERESVFNFFNENNIDYMPLKGLVIRNYYPKVSMRQMSDNDVLVDIKYRDVIADYMKEHGYKVTSTGRQSDDYFKAPYSTFEFHRELFFSENDFCPDFGDLWAKATKDEEHPNMYHMDAEDVYIYSVSHMYKHFTSSGCGVRFLADNYLILKKEQDNLDWDYVNNMFEQNGILEFEQKTRKLA
;
A
#
# COMPACT_ATOMS: atom_id res chain seq x y z
N MET A 1 -6.23 8.75 -13.30
CA MET A 1 -5.94 8.42 -14.71
C MET A 1 -6.30 6.95 -14.94
N TYR A 2 -7.49 6.66 -15.49
CA TYR A 2 -7.87 5.30 -15.86
C TYR A 2 -7.38 5.03 -17.28
N LEU A 3 -6.35 4.20 -17.43
CA LEU A 3 -5.95 3.69 -18.73
C LEU A 3 -6.55 2.29 -18.90
N CYS A 4 -7.84 2.26 -19.24
CA CYS A 4 -8.45 1.11 -19.90
C CYS A 4 -9.20 1.65 -21.11
N GLN A 5 -8.64 1.43 -22.31
CA GLN A 5 -9.28 1.80 -23.56
C GLN A 5 -10.42 0.82 -23.84
N CYS A 6 -11.66 1.26 -23.65
CA CYS A 6 -12.78 0.72 -24.41
C CYS A 6 -13.76 1.85 -24.74
N GLY A 7 -13.81 2.22 -26.02
CA GLY A 7 -14.47 3.42 -26.51
C GLY A 7 -15.99 3.40 -26.35
N ARG A 8 -16.55 4.42 -25.69
CA ARG A 8 -17.92 4.89 -25.89
C ARG A 8 -17.95 6.42 -25.76
N LYS A 9 -18.58 7.09 -26.73
CA LYS A 9 -18.66 8.55 -26.94
C LYS A 9 -19.29 9.38 -25.79
N GLY A 10 -19.54 8.79 -24.61
CA GLY A 10 -20.01 9.49 -23.41
C GLY A 10 -18.90 9.88 -22.40
N TYR A 11 -17.68 9.36 -22.54
CA TYR A 11 -16.57 9.64 -21.60
C TYR A 11 -15.93 11.02 -21.78
N VAL A 12 -16.02 11.60 -22.98
CA VAL A 12 -15.25 12.81 -23.34
C VAL A 12 -15.75 14.05 -22.59
N THR A 13 -17.06 14.18 -22.36
CA THR A 13 -17.65 15.31 -21.64
C THR A 13 -17.43 15.21 -20.12
N ILE A 14 -17.49 13.99 -19.56
CA ILE A 14 -17.24 13.75 -18.12
C ILE A 14 -15.74 13.94 -17.78
N MET A 15 -14.83 13.62 -18.70
CA MET A 15 -13.40 13.86 -18.52
C MET A 15 -13.01 15.35 -18.56
N SER A 16 -13.75 16.20 -19.29
CA SER A 16 -13.47 17.65 -19.30
C SER A 16 -13.90 18.34 -18.02
N GLU A 17 -14.97 17.88 -17.37
CA GLU A 17 -15.46 18.45 -16.10
C GLU A 17 -14.58 18.02 -14.92
N MET A 18 -14.19 16.74 -14.81
CA MET A 18 -13.32 16.26 -13.71
C MET A 18 -11.84 16.61 -13.84
N LYS A 19 -11.42 17.27 -14.93
CA LYS A 19 -9.98 17.54 -15.16
C LYS A 19 -9.41 18.41 -14.04
N LYS A 20 -10.21 19.36 -13.54
CA LYS A 20 -9.79 20.31 -12.51
C LYS A 20 -9.63 19.63 -11.15
N GLU A 21 -10.58 18.79 -10.76
CA GLU A 21 -10.54 18.00 -9.52
C GLU A 21 -9.37 17.03 -9.55
N VAL A 22 -9.09 16.39 -10.69
CA VAL A 22 -7.94 15.49 -10.83
C VAL A 22 -6.61 16.24 -10.70
N GLU A 23 -6.46 17.39 -11.36
CA GLU A 23 -5.24 18.20 -11.25
C GLU A 23 -5.02 18.69 -9.81
N TYR A 24 -6.08 19.18 -9.17
CA TYR A 24 -6.01 19.64 -7.78
C TYR A 24 -5.79 18.49 -6.79
N PHE A 25 -6.39 17.32 -7.02
CA PHE A 25 -6.16 16.10 -6.26
C PHE A 25 -4.68 15.70 -6.26
N ILE A 26 -4.04 15.67 -7.43
CA ILE A 26 -2.59 15.38 -7.54
C ILE A 26 -1.77 16.46 -6.83
N HIS A 27 -2.14 17.74 -6.99
CA HIS A 27 -1.49 18.85 -6.29
C HIS A 27 -1.55 18.69 -4.76
N LEU A 28 -2.72 18.32 -4.22
CA LEU A 28 -2.91 18.09 -2.79
C LEU A 28 -2.08 16.91 -2.27
N LEU A 29 -1.97 15.82 -3.04
CA LEU A 29 -1.10 14.69 -2.69
C LEU A 29 0.36 15.12 -2.62
N ALA A 30 0.84 15.82 -3.65
CA ALA A 30 2.20 16.32 -3.70
C ALA A 30 2.48 17.28 -2.52
N ALA A 31 1.54 18.17 -2.21
CA ALA A 31 1.62 19.10 -1.07
C ALA A 31 1.75 18.35 0.27
N ALA A 32 0.90 17.35 0.52
CA ALA A 32 0.92 16.58 1.77
C ALA A 32 2.19 15.77 1.93
N ILE A 33 2.62 15.10 0.86
CA ILE A 33 3.80 14.22 0.89
C ILE A 33 5.09 15.03 1.02
N ASN A 34 5.15 16.21 0.39
CA ASN A 34 6.36 17.03 0.37
C ASN A 34 6.37 18.18 1.39
N GLY A 35 5.27 18.39 2.11
CA GLY A 35 5.18 19.36 3.21
C GLY A 35 5.17 20.82 2.75
N PHE A 36 4.57 21.12 1.59
CA PHE A 36 4.36 22.50 1.12
C PHE A 36 2.87 22.88 1.16
N GLU A 37 2.59 24.17 1.29
CA GLU A 37 1.21 24.69 1.30
C GLU A 37 0.55 24.54 -0.08
N PRO A 38 -0.66 23.94 -0.17
CA PRO A 38 -1.33 23.78 -1.45
C PRO A 38 -1.73 25.14 -2.04
N ARG A 39 -1.83 25.22 -3.36
CA ARG A 39 -2.38 26.40 -4.03
C ARG A 39 -3.88 26.47 -3.75
N ALA A 40 -4.42 27.68 -3.61
CA ALA A 40 -5.86 27.85 -3.61
C ALA A 40 -6.43 27.52 -4.99
N GLU A 41 -7.59 26.87 -5.03
CA GLU A 41 -8.25 26.49 -6.27
C GLU A 41 -9.77 26.65 -6.11
N GLN A 42 -10.38 27.50 -6.95
CA GLN A 42 -11.79 27.85 -6.85
C GLN A 42 -12.69 26.95 -7.70
N GLY A 43 -13.94 26.78 -7.31
CA GLY A 43 -14.91 26.01 -8.10
C GLY A 43 -14.57 24.51 -8.19
N ILE A 44 -13.92 23.98 -7.15
CA ILE A 44 -13.68 22.55 -6.99
C ILE A 44 -14.94 21.87 -6.47
N ASP A 45 -15.34 20.79 -7.12
CA ASP A 45 -16.29 19.85 -6.54
C ASP A 45 -15.60 18.98 -5.48
N TYR A 46 -15.78 19.36 -4.21
CA TYR A 46 -15.18 18.63 -3.08
C TYR A 46 -15.81 17.26 -2.82
N SER A 47 -17.04 17.01 -3.29
CA SER A 47 -17.65 15.67 -3.24
C SER A 47 -16.94 14.75 -4.24
N ALA A 48 -16.71 15.22 -5.46
CA ALA A 48 -15.93 14.48 -6.46
C ALA A 48 -14.48 14.26 -6.02
N LEU A 49 -13.87 15.24 -5.34
CA LEU A 49 -12.54 15.12 -4.75
C LEU A 49 -12.49 14.03 -3.66
N LEU A 50 -13.50 13.98 -2.78
CA LEU A 50 -13.64 12.94 -1.76
C LEU A 50 -13.75 11.56 -2.39
N ASP A 51 -14.58 11.43 -3.43
CA ASP A 51 -14.76 10.17 -4.16
C ASP A 51 -13.46 9.71 -4.82
N LEU A 52 -12.69 10.64 -5.43
CA LEU A 52 -11.36 10.34 -5.97
C LEU A 52 -10.41 9.85 -4.86
N ALA A 53 -10.37 10.53 -3.72
CA ALA A 53 -9.48 10.18 -2.61
C ALA A 53 -9.81 8.80 -2.01
N ASN A 54 -11.10 8.47 -1.87
CA ASN A 54 -11.56 7.16 -1.42
C ASN A 54 -11.24 6.07 -2.45
N LYS A 55 -11.57 6.30 -3.72
CA LYS A 55 -11.34 5.35 -4.81
C LYS A 55 -9.86 5.00 -4.98
N HIS A 56 -8.99 5.98 -4.76
CA HIS A 56 -7.55 5.82 -4.84
C HIS A 56 -6.89 5.46 -3.50
N GLN A 57 -7.65 5.34 -2.41
CA GLN A 57 -7.17 4.98 -1.06
C GLN A 57 -6.07 5.92 -0.53
N VAL A 58 -6.21 7.22 -0.79
CA VAL A 58 -5.27 8.28 -0.38
C VAL A 58 -5.95 9.39 0.43
N TYR A 59 -7.16 9.12 0.91
CA TYR A 59 -7.92 10.04 1.74
C TYR A 59 -7.11 10.56 2.94
N ASN A 60 -6.42 9.69 3.68
CA ASN A 60 -5.65 10.07 4.87
C ASN A 60 -4.47 11.00 4.56
N ILE A 61 -4.03 11.06 3.31
CA ILE A 61 -2.99 11.96 2.84
C ILE A 61 -3.57 13.37 2.66
N ILE A 62 -4.75 13.48 2.06
CA ILE A 62 -5.34 14.76 1.65
C ILE A 62 -6.14 15.42 2.78
N PHE A 63 -6.87 14.64 3.59
CA PHE A 63 -7.76 15.17 4.62
C PHE A 63 -7.10 16.20 5.55
N PRO A 64 -5.88 15.97 6.07
CA PRO A 64 -5.22 16.92 6.96
C PRO A 64 -5.04 18.32 6.37
N ILE A 65 -4.91 18.42 5.04
CA ILE A 65 -4.76 19.67 4.31
C ILE A 65 -6.10 20.38 4.15
N ILE A 66 -7.12 19.64 3.69
CA ILE A 66 -8.39 20.25 3.28
C ILE A 66 -9.33 20.55 4.44
N GLN A 67 -9.16 19.90 5.60
CA GLN A 67 -10.07 20.07 6.75
C GLN A 67 -10.18 21.53 7.24
N ASN A 68 -9.12 22.32 7.04
CA ASN A 68 -9.04 23.73 7.44
C ASN A 68 -9.26 24.69 6.27
N ASN A 69 -9.45 24.19 5.05
CA ASN A 69 -9.65 25.04 3.89
C ASN A 69 -11.03 25.74 3.99
N PRO A 70 -11.09 27.08 3.93
CA PRO A 70 -12.33 27.84 4.07
C PRO A 70 -13.31 27.59 2.92
N ASP A 71 -12.82 27.23 1.73
CA ASP A 71 -13.62 27.03 0.52
C ASP A 71 -14.35 25.68 0.50
N VAL A 72 -14.00 24.75 1.40
CA VAL A 72 -14.68 23.45 1.51
C VAL A 72 -16.04 23.65 2.21
N PRO A 73 -17.16 23.26 1.58
CA PRO A 73 -18.49 23.35 2.20
C PRO A 73 -18.56 22.60 3.54
N ASN A 74 -19.36 23.10 4.48
CA ASN A 74 -19.48 22.50 5.81
C ASN A 74 -20.01 21.06 5.79
N GLU A 75 -20.91 20.73 4.86
CA GLU A 75 -21.41 19.36 4.68
C GLU A 75 -20.28 18.40 4.28
N GLU A 76 -19.45 18.82 3.32
CA GLU A 76 -18.27 18.04 2.92
C GLU A 76 -17.29 17.90 4.09
N LYS A 77 -16.99 18.98 4.82
CA LYS A 77 -16.16 18.90 6.04
C LYS A 77 -16.68 17.86 7.04
N GLN A 78 -17.99 17.73 7.21
CA GLN A 78 -18.58 16.72 8.08
C GLN A 78 -18.39 15.30 7.54
N LYS A 79 -18.62 15.06 6.24
CA LYS A 79 -18.37 13.77 5.58
C LYS A 79 -16.91 13.35 5.73
N PHE A 80 -15.99 14.28 5.44
CA PHE A 80 -14.57 14.10 5.66
C PHE A 80 -14.30 13.73 7.13
N ARG A 81 -14.70 14.54 8.11
CA ARG A 81 -14.47 14.23 9.53
C ARG A 81 -15.00 12.86 9.97
N ALA A 82 -16.21 12.49 9.54
CA ALA A 82 -16.79 11.19 9.86
C ALA A 82 -15.95 10.03 9.32
N TYR A 83 -15.50 10.13 8.06
CA TYR A 83 -14.62 9.13 7.45
C TYR A 83 -13.28 9.03 8.19
N ASN A 84 -12.66 10.17 8.51
CA ASN A 84 -11.40 10.18 9.27
C ASN A 84 -11.52 9.51 10.65
N LEU A 85 -12.61 9.75 11.38
CA LEU A 85 -12.86 9.09 12.66
C LEU A 85 -13.03 7.57 12.52
N SER A 86 -13.71 7.12 11.46
CA SER A 86 -13.81 5.69 11.13
C SER A 86 -12.43 5.09 10.85
N GLU A 87 -11.60 5.76 10.03
CA GLU A 87 -10.26 5.27 9.69
C GLU A 87 -9.30 5.25 10.88
N ILE A 88 -9.37 6.24 11.79
CA ILE A 88 -8.59 6.22 13.02
C ILE A 88 -9.01 5.02 13.89
N SER A 89 -10.31 4.81 14.06
CA SER A 89 -10.83 3.68 14.85
C SER A 89 -10.38 2.35 14.26
N ARG A 90 -10.45 2.23 12.93
CA ARG A 90 -9.96 1.09 12.17
C ARG A 90 -8.47 0.85 12.37
N MET A 91 -7.66 1.89 12.25
CA MET A 91 -6.21 1.83 12.42
C MET A 91 -5.82 1.37 13.83
N VAL A 92 -6.47 1.90 14.87
CA VAL A 92 -6.21 1.48 16.26
C VAL A 92 -6.50 -0.01 16.43
N PHE A 93 -7.66 -0.48 15.98
CA PHE A 93 -8.04 -1.89 16.06
C PHE A 93 -7.04 -2.79 15.30
N VAL A 94 -6.75 -2.49 14.04
CA VAL A 94 -5.83 -3.27 13.22
C VAL A 94 -4.41 -3.29 13.81
N ASN A 95 -3.95 -2.17 14.38
CA ASN A 95 -2.64 -2.09 15.01
C ASN A 95 -2.56 -2.98 16.26
N GLN A 96 -3.59 -2.99 17.10
CA GLN A 96 -3.65 -3.83 18.30
C GLN A 96 -3.68 -5.32 17.95
N GLU A 97 -4.45 -5.70 16.93
CA GLU A 97 -4.48 -7.08 16.43
C GLU A 97 -3.11 -7.51 15.87
N ARG A 98 -2.43 -6.64 15.11
CA ARG A 98 -1.06 -6.91 14.61
C ARG A 98 -0.04 -7.04 15.73
N GLU A 99 -0.08 -6.17 16.73
CA GLU A 99 0.79 -6.28 17.90
C GLU A 99 0.60 -7.63 18.61
N SER A 100 -0.66 -8.08 18.76
CA SER A 100 -0.97 -9.37 19.40
C SER A 100 -0.40 -10.56 18.60
N VAL A 101 -0.58 -10.56 17.28
CA VAL A 101 -0.04 -11.61 16.39
C VAL A 101 1.49 -11.60 16.38
N PHE A 102 2.13 -10.43 16.34
CA PHE A 102 3.59 -10.34 16.33
C PHE A 102 4.20 -10.73 17.68
N ASN A 103 3.54 -10.40 18.79
CA ASN A 103 3.95 -10.89 20.11
C ASN A 103 3.87 -12.41 20.17
N PHE A 104 2.79 -13.01 19.66
CA PHE A 104 2.68 -14.47 19.55
C PHE A 104 3.83 -15.08 18.74
N PHE A 105 4.24 -14.46 17.62
CA PHE A 105 5.38 -14.93 16.84
C PHE A 105 6.68 -14.89 17.64
N ASN A 106 6.97 -13.77 18.29
CA ASN A 106 8.17 -13.62 19.11
C ASN A 106 8.19 -14.62 20.29
N GLU A 107 7.09 -14.80 20.99
CA GLU A 107 6.98 -15.73 22.13
C GLU A 107 7.18 -17.20 21.71
N ASN A 108 6.85 -17.54 20.46
CA ASN A 108 6.94 -18.90 19.91
C ASN A 108 8.16 -19.11 19.00
N ASN A 109 9.09 -18.14 18.93
CA ASN A 109 10.26 -18.18 18.04
C ASN A 109 9.89 -18.42 16.56
N ILE A 110 8.78 -17.83 16.11
CA ILE A 110 8.31 -17.92 14.73
C ILE A 110 8.95 -16.76 13.96
N ASP A 111 9.82 -17.09 13.02
CA ASP A 111 10.41 -16.09 12.13
C ASP A 111 9.37 -15.53 11.15
N TYR A 112 9.29 -14.22 11.06
CA TYR A 112 8.33 -13.50 10.22
C TYR A 112 8.93 -12.26 9.58
N MET A 113 8.40 -11.86 8.42
CA MET A 113 8.82 -10.65 7.71
C MET A 113 7.58 -9.84 7.29
N PRO A 114 7.34 -8.65 7.88
CA PRO A 114 6.29 -7.75 7.42
C PRO A 114 6.55 -7.33 5.97
N LEU A 115 5.48 -7.25 5.18
CA LEU A 115 5.56 -6.96 3.74
C LEU A 115 4.74 -5.72 3.36
N LYS A 116 4.95 -5.28 2.11
CA LYS A 116 4.13 -4.28 1.40
C LYS A 116 3.83 -3.07 2.28
N GLY A 117 2.57 -2.83 2.56
CA GLY A 117 2.12 -1.65 3.27
C GLY A 117 2.65 -1.51 4.69
N LEU A 118 2.96 -2.62 5.37
CA LEU A 118 3.50 -2.59 6.72
C LEU A 118 4.89 -1.97 6.77
N VAL A 119 5.67 -2.17 5.70
CA VAL A 119 7.00 -1.59 5.50
C VAL A 119 6.88 -0.20 4.89
N ILE A 120 6.13 -0.08 3.79
CA ILE A 120 6.08 1.16 2.97
C ILE A 120 5.52 2.36 3.75
N ARG A 121 4.60 2.13 4.70
CA ARG A 121 4.04 3.21 5.55
C ARG A 121 5.10 4.00 6.32
N ASN A 122 6.27 3.41 6.58
CA ASN A 122 7.35 4.07 7.32
C ASN A 122 8.10 5.11 6.47
N TYR A 123 7.92 5.09 5.14
CA TYR A 123 8.47 6.11 4.23
C TYR A 123 7.59 7.36 4.15
N TYR A 124 6.34 7.30 4.62
CA TYR A 124 5.44 8.45 4.64
C TYR A 124 5.87 9.44 5.74
N PRO A 125 5.65 10.76 5.54
CA PRO A 125 5.92 11.77 6.57
C PRO A 125 5.23 11.48 7.91
N LYS A 126 4.06 10.83 7.85
CA LYS A 126 3.37 10.25 9.01
C LYS A 126 2.83 8.88 8.63
N VAL A 127 3.07 7.87 9.46
CA VAL A 127 2.60 6.49 9.24
C VAL A 127 1.10 6.40 8.97
N SER A 128 0.30 7.27 9.62
CA SER A 128 -1.16 7.33 9.45
C SER A 128 -1.62 7.81 8.07
N MET A 129 -0.76 8.46 7.29
CA MET A 129 -1.07 8.89 5.92
C MET A 129 -1.30 7.70 4.99
N ARG A 130 -0.59 6.59 5.21
CA ARG A 130 -0.77 5.39 4.40
C ARG A 130 -1.94 4.57 4.92
N GLN A 131 -3.04 4.58 4.16
CA GLN A 131 -4.19 3.74 4.47
C GLN A 131 -3.82 2.25 4.31
N MET A 132 -3.82 1.51 5.42
CA MET A 132 -3.59 0.06 5.46
C MET A 132 -4.91 -0.68 5.27
N SER A 133 -4.97 -1.78 4.52
CA SER A 133 -6.17 -2.63 4.39
C SER A 133 -6.00 -4.01 5.02
N ASP A 134 -4.75 -4.46 5.09
CA ASP A 134 -4.31 -5.83 5.31
C ASP A 134 -2.99 -5.81 6.10
N ASN A 135 -2.66 -6.95 6.68
CA ASN A 135 -1.35 -7.23 7.25
C ASN A 135 -0.72 -8.38 6.45
N ASP A 136 0.09 -8.02 5.45
CA ASP A 136 0.87 -8.97 4.69
C ASP A 136 2.14 -9.36 5.44
N VAL A 137 2.32 -10.65 5.71
CA VAL A 137 3.47 -11.16 6.45
C VAL A 137 3.98 -12.42 5.79
N LEU A 138 5.28 -12.47 5.48
CA LEU A 138 5.94 -13.68 5.03
C LEU A 138 6.30 -14.55 6.23
N VAL A 139 5.98 -15.83 6.17
CA VAL A 139 6.30 -16.84 7.19
C VAL A 139 6.73 -18.15 6.54
N ASP A 140 7.55 -18.93 7.23
CA ASP A 140 7.92 -20.28 6.79
C ASP A 140 6.71 -21.22 6.89
N ILE A 141 6.52 -22.07 5.86
CA ILE A 141 5.44 -23.07 5.78
C ILE A 141 5.39 -23.98 7.01
N LYS A 142 6.53 -24.25 7.66
CA LYS A 142 6.57 -25.10 8.86
C LYS A 142 5.76 -24.54 10.03
N TYR A 143 5.48 -23.23 10.04
CA TYR A 143 4.67 -22.57 11.08
C TYR A 143 3.19 -22.50 10.74
N ARG A 144 2.75 -23.01 9.58
CA ARG A 144 1.38 -22.84 9.09
C ARG A 144 0.32 -23.32 10.09
N ASP A 145 0.48 -24.52 10.63
CA ASP A 145 -0.52 -25.13 11.50
C ASP A 145 -0.60 -24.41 12.86
N VAL A 146 0.55 -24.04 13.45
CA VAL A 146 0.57 -23.29 14.72
C VAL A 146 -0.03 -21.89 14.58
N ILE A 147 0.21 -21.22 13.44
CA ILE A 147 -0.41 -19.93 13.13
C ILE A 147 -1.92 -20.12 12.95
N ALA A 148 -2.34 -21.14 12.20
CA ALA A 148 -3.76 -21.40 11.96
C ALA A 148 -4.54 -21.66 13.27
N ASP A 149 -3.96 -22.42 14.19
CA ASP A 149 -4.54 -22.68 15.50
C ASP A 149 -4.66 -21.39 16.32
N TYR A 150 -3.59 -20.59 16.41
CA TYR A 150 -3.62 -19.29 17.10
C TYR A 150 -4.71 -18.37 16.53
N MET A 151 -4.75 -18.20 15.21
CA MET A 151 -5.72 -17.33 14.55
C MET A 151 -7.16 -17.76 14.86
N LYS A 152 -7.43 -19.07 14.83
CA LYS A 152 -8.75 -19.61 15.17
C LYS A 152 -9.12 -19.37 16.63
N GLU A 153 -8.19 -19.63 17.55
CA GLU A 153 -8.39 -19.41 18.99
C GLU A 153 -8.66 -17.94 19.33
N HIS A 154 -8.07 -17.01 18.56
CA HIS A 154 -8.20 -15.57 18.78
C HIS A 154 -9.34 -14.91 17.98
N GLY A 155 -10.24 -15.73 17.43
CA GLY A 155 -11.50 -15.28 16.82
C GLY A 155 -11.42 -14.87 15.36
N TYR A 156 -10.31 -15.18 14.67
CA TYR A 156 -10.21 -14.99 13.23
C TYR A 156 -10.91 -16.13 12.48
N LYS A 157 -11.50 -15.78 11.34
CA LYS A 157 -12.09 -16.72 10.39
C LYS A 157 -11.20 -16.82 9.18
N VAL A 158 -10.92 -18.05 8.75
CA VAL A 158 -10.24 -18.32 7.49
C VAL A 158 -11.11 -17.79 6.34
N THR A 159 -10.56 -16.94 5.49
CA THR A 159 -11.21 -16.41 4.29
C THR A 159 -10.69 -17.05 3.01
N SER A 160 -9.43 -17.45 3.00
CA SER A 160 -8.79 -18.15 1.88
C SER A 160 -7.65 -19.03 2.40
N THR A 161 -7.42 -20.15 1.74
CA THR A 161 -6.22 -20.98 1.96
C THR A 161 -5.72 -21.44 0.61
N GLY A 162 -4.43 -21.27 0.36
CA GLY A 162 -3.84 -21.66 -0.91
C GLY A 162 -2.40 -22.11 -0.78
N ARG A 163 -1.71 -22.22 -1.91
CA ARG A 163 -0.28 -22.49 -1.91
C ARG A 163 0.54 -21.25 -1.55
N GLN A 164 0.13 -20.07 -2.02
CA GLN A 164 0.83 -18.80 -1.78
C GLN A 164 0.59 -18.23 -0.37
N SER A 165 -0.68 -18.04 0.03
CA SER A 165 -1.04 -17.45 1.32
C SER A 165 -2.21 -18.16 2.00
N ASP A 166 -2.31 -18.03 3.32
CA ASP A 166 -3.56 -18.27 4.05
C ASP A 166 -4.05 -16.96 4.64
N ASP A 167 -5.31 -16.65 4.42
CA ASP A 167 -5.90 -15.36 4.71
C ASP A 167 -6.94 -15.51 5.80
N TYR A 168 -6.91 -14.56 6.75
CA TYR A 168 -7.72 -14.58 7.96
C TYR A 168 -8.36 -13.23 8.18
N PHE A 169 -9.64 -13.23 8.53
CA PHE A 169 -10.39 -12.04 8.86
C PHE A 169 -10.99 -12.10 10.27
N LYS A 170 -10.83 -11.02 11.01
CA LYS A 170 -11.52 -10.77 12.28
C LYS A 170 -12.28 -9.46 12.22
N ALA A 171 -13.59 -9.58 12.46
CA ALA A 171 -14.46 -8.43 12.49
C ALA A 171 -14.04 -7.44 13.61
N PRO A 172 -14.19 -6.13 13.38
CA PRO A 172 -14.78 -5.52 12.20
C PRO A 172 -13.81 -5.25 11.04
N TYR A 173 -12.49 -5.30 11.25
CA TYR A 173 -11.54 -4.66 10.32
C TYR A 173 -10.25 -5.42 10.01
N SER A 174 -9.88 -6.46 10.77
CA SER A 174 -8.51 -6.97 10.72
C SER A 174 -8.39 -8.12 9.72
N THR A 175 -7.58 -7.93 8.69
CA THR A 175 -7.18 -8.97 7.74
C THR A 175 -5.69 -9.27 7.91
N PHE A 176 -5.33 -10.56 7.95
CA PHE A 176 -3.96 -11.03 7.82
C PHE A 176 -3.85 -11.92 6.59
N GLU A 177 -2.77 -11.73 5.84
CA GLU A 177 -2.37 -12.63 4.75
C GLU A 177 -0.99 -13.17 5.10
N PHE A 178 -0.93 -14.46 5.46
CA PHE A 178 0.33 -15.14 5.76
C PHE A 178 0.87 -15.77 4.49
N HIS A 179 1.78 -15.03 3.85
CA HIS A 179 2.46 -15.43 2.61
C HIS A 179 3.55 -16.45 2.92
N ARG A 180 3.77 -17.37 1.98
CA ARG A 180 4.93 -18.27 1.94
C ARG A 180 5.84 -17.98 0.75
N GLU A 181 5.27 -17.38 -0.28
CA GLU A 181 5.94 -16.94 -1.49
C GLU A 181 5.43 -15.53 -1.83
N LEU A 182 6.33 -14.63 -2.27
CA LEU A 182 5.94 -13.26 -2.65
C LEU A 182 5.02 -13.23 -3.88
N PHE A 183 5.26 -14.14 -4.81
CA PHE A 183 4.48 -14.36 -6.02
C PHE A 183 4.23 -15.85 -6.20
N PHE A 184 3.04 -16.20 -6.67
CA PHE A 184 2.68 -17.58 -6.93
C PHE A 184 3.36 -18.07 -8.21
N SER A 185 4.12 -19.16 -8.11
CA SER A 185 4.96 -19.70 -9.20
C SER A 185 4.22 -20.09 -10.47
N GLU A 186 2.90 -20.29 -10.41
CA GLU A 186 2.08 -20.68 -11.58
C GLU A 186 1.48 -19.46 -12.30
N ASN A 187 1.70 -18.24 -11.81
CA ASN A 187 1.30 -17.03 -12.54
C ASN A 187 2.31 -16.70 -13.64
N ASP A 188 1.81 -16.15 -14.76
CA ASP A 188 2.64 -15.68 -15.87
C ASP A 188 3.70 -14.64 -15.44
N PHE A 189 3.38 -13.85 -14.40
CA PHE A 189 4.30 -12.89 -13.79
C PHE A 189 4.66 -13.34 -12.37
N CYS A 190 5.86 -13.90 -12.22
CA CYS A 190 6.40 -14.39 -10.95
C CYS A 190 7.90 -14.05 -10.81
N PRO A 191 8.22 -12.82 -10.37
CA PRO A 191 9.61 -12.46 -10.11
C PRO A 191 10.27 -13.30 -9.03
N ASP A 192 11.49 -13.75 -9.32
CA ASP A 192 12.31 -14.53 -8.41
C ASP A 192 13.23 -13.61 -7.60
N PHE A 193 13.00 -13.56 -6.28
CA PHE A 193 13.81 -12.77 -5.34
C PHE A 193 14.98 -13.57 -4.76
N GLY A 194 15.16 -14.82 -5.19
CA GLY A 194 16.12 -15.75 -4.60
C GLY A 194 15.80 -16.06 -3.15
N ASP A 195 16.84 -16.36 -2.36
CA ASP A 195 16.70 -16.57 -0.92
C ASP A 195 16.58 -15.23 -0.18
N LEU A 196 15.34 -14.75 -0.10
CA LEU A 196 15.01 -13.49 0.57
C LEU A 196 15.38 -13.52 2.06
N TRP A 197 15.22 -14.66 2.73
CA TRP A 197 15.54 -14.78 4.16
C TRP A 197 17.04 -14.69 4.42
N ALA A 198 17.87 -15.18 3.49
CA ALA A 198 19.32 -15.06 3.60
C ALA A 198 19.84 -13.63 3.37
N LYS A 199 19.11 -12.82 2.58
CA LYS A 199 19.43 -11.40 2.36
C LYS A 199 18.92 -10.50 3.48
N ALA A 200 17.76 -10.82 4.03
CA ALA A 200 17.08 -9.99 5.02
C ALA A 200 17.89 -9.77 6.30
N THR A 201 17.68 -8.60 6.90
CA THR A 201 18.29 -8.21 8.16
C THR A 201 17.33 -8.47 9.32
N LYS A 202 17.86 -8.89 10.48
CA LYS A 202 17.04 -9.05 11.68
C LYS A 202 16.76 -7.70 12.33
N ASP A 203 15.57 -7.54 12.87
CA ASP A 203 15.25 -6.42 13.74
C ASP A 203 16.10 -6.43 15.01
N GLU A 204 16.49 -5.25 15.48
CA GLU A 204 17.34 -5.10 16.67
C GLU A 204 16.60 -5.44 17.97
N GLU A 205 15.30 -5.14 18.06
CA GLU A 205 14.48 -5.35 19.27
C GLU A 205 13.72 -6.68 19.23
N HIS A 206 13.38 -7.15 18.03
CA HIS A 206 12.59 -8.37 17.80
C HIS A 206 13.35 -9.39 16.92
N PRO A 207 14.14 -10.32 17.49
CA PRO A 207 15.08 -11.16 16.74
C PRO A 207 14.44 -12.18 15.77
N ASN A 208 13.12 -12.37 15.85
CA ASN A 208 12.32 -13.18 14.91
C ASN A 208 11.68 -12.34 13.79
N MET A 209 11.74 -11.02 13.87
CA MET A 209 11.30 -10.13 12.81
C MET A 209 12.46 -9.86 11.84
N TYR A 210 12.21 -10.09 10.56
CA TYR A 210 13.16 -9.82 9.48
C TYR A 210 12.67 -8.66 8.63
N HIS A 211 13.62 -7.88 8.13
CA HIS A 211 13.42 -6.75 7.24
C HIS A 211 14.05 -7.05 5.88
N MET A 212 13.25 -6.89 4.83
CA MET A 212 13.71 -6.89 3.46
C MET A 212 14.59 -5.66 3.20
N ASP A 213 15.66 -5.84 2.42
CA ASP A 213 16.56 -4.74 2.03
C ASP A 213 15.83 -3.72 1.14
N ALA A 214 16.36 -2.49 1.09
CA ALA A 214 15.70 -1.37 0.41
C ALA A 214 15.46 -1.64 -1.09
N GLU A 215 16.42 -2.28 -1.77
CA GLU A 215 16.32 -2.69 -3.17
C GLU A 215 15.14 -3.65 -3.36
N ASP A 216 15.06 -4.70 -2.56
CA ASP A 216 14.00 -5.70 -2.65
C ASP A 216 12.63 -5.10 -2.30
N VAL A 217 12.57 -4.18 -1.32
CA VAL A 217 11.33 -3.45 -0.98
C VAL A 217 10.84 -2.65 -2.20
N TYR A 218 11.74 -1.97 -2.89
CA TYR A 218 11.42 -1.20 -4.08
C TYR A 218 11.00 -2.11 -5.25
N ILE A 219 11.78 -3.15 -5.54
CA ILE A 219 11.48 -4.13 -6.60
C ILE A 219 10.14 -4.79 -6.34
N TYR A 220 9.86 -5.18 -5.10
CA TYR A 220 8.61 -5.80 -4.73
C TYR A 220 7.43 -4.84 -4.89
N SER A 221 7.58 -3.58 -4.48
CA SER A 221 6.53 -2.56 -4.62
C SER A 221 6.17 -2.30 -6.09
N VAL A 222 7.17 -2.16 -6.97
CA VAL A 222 6.95 -1.96 -8.42
C VAL A 222 6.36 -3.22 -9.07
N SER A 223 6.86 -4.40 -8.73
CA SER A 223 6.34 -5.67 -9.24
C SER A 223 4.89 -5.90 -8.81
N HIS A 224 4.54 -5.56 -7.58
CA HIS A 224 3.17 -5.64 -7.08
C HIS A 224 2.25 -4.62 -7.77
N MET A 225 2.73 -3.40 -8.00
CA MET A 225 2.03 -2.40 -8.82
C MET A 225 1.76 -2.93 -10.23
N TYR A 226 2.76 -3.55 -10.87
CA TYR A 226 2.62 -4.14 -12.21
C TYR A 226 1.54 -5.24 -12.25
N LYS A 227 1.57 -6.18 -11.29
CA LYS A 227 0.54 -7.24 -11.14
C LYS A 227 -0.88 -6.65 -11.06
N HIS A 228 -1.07 -5.58 -10.29
CA HIS A 228 -2.37 -4.91 -10.21
C HIS A 228 -2.72 -4.18 -11.50
N PHE A 229 -1.76 -3.46 -12.10
CA PHE A 229 -1.94 -2.72 -13.34
C PHE A 229 -2.45 -3.61 -14.48
N THR A 230 -1.93 -4.83 -14.62
CA THR A 230 -2.29 -5.75 -15.70
C THR A 230 -3.58 -6.55 -15.45
N SER A 231 -4.04 -6.65 -14.20
CA SER A 231 -5.19 -7.50 -13.83
C SER A 231 -6.46 -6.72 -13.51
N SER A 232 -6.35 -5.68 -12.67
CA SER A 232 -7.50 -5.02 -12.01
C SER A 232 -7.39 -3.49 -12.00
N GLY A 233 -6.25 -2.95 -12.43
CA GLY A 233 -5.88 -1.54 -12.33
C GLY A 233 -5.19 -1.22 -11.00
N CYS A 234 -4.43 -0.12 -10.98
CA CYS A 234 -3.76 0.39 -9.79
C CYS A 234 -4.14 1.87 -9.54
N GLY A 235 -4.36 2.23 -8.27
CA GLY A 235 -4.61 3.62 -7.87
C GLY A 235 -3.32 4.45 -7.78
N VAL A 236 -3.44 5.78 -7.66
CA VAL A 236 -2.27 6.68 -7.49
C VAL A 236 -1.47 6.39 -6.22
N ARG A 237 -2.05 5.69 -5.22
CA ARG A 237 -1.35 5.23 -4.02
C ARG A 237 -0.07 4.44 -4.35
N PHE A 238 -0.09 3.59 -5.37
CA PHE A 238 1.11 2.84 -5.78
C PHE A 238 2.24 3.75 -6.27
N LEU A 239 1.89 4.82 -7.00
CA LEU A 239 2.87 5.83 -7.40
C LEU A 239 3.42 6.58 -6.20
N ALA A 240 2.56 6.96 -5.25
CA ALA A 240 2.98 7.62 -4.02
C ALA A 240 3.90 6.73 -3.16
N ASP A 241 3.57 5.44 -3.03
CA ASP A 241 4.38 4.43 -2.35
C ASP A 241 5.79 4.35 -2.99
N ASN A 242 5.87 4.17 -4.30
CA ASN A 242 7.14 4.08 -5.03
C ASN A 242 7.95 5.39 -5.00
N TYR A 243 7.27 6.55 -5.12
CA TYR A 243 7.90 7.87 -4.98
C TYR A 243 8.55 8.03 -3.60
N LEU A 244 7.86 7.65 -2.54
CA LEU A 244 8.35 7.80 -1.17
C LEU A 244 9.54 6.89 -0.86
N ILE A 245 9.53 5.65 -1.37
CA ILE A 245 10.69 4.75 -1.29
C ILE A 245 11.89 5.40 -1.98
N LEU A 246 11.74 5.82 -3.24
CA LEU A 246 12.82 6.42 -4.02
C LEU A 246 13.31 7.75 -3.43
N LYS A 247 12.41 8.60 -2.96
CA LYS A 247 12.75 9.87 -2.30
C LYS A 247 13.71 9.65 -1.13
N LYS A 248 13.60 8.52 -0.45
CA LYS A 248 14.42 8.17 0.71
C LYS A 248 15.68 7.38 0.33
N GLU A 249 15.56 6.41 -0.58
CA GLU A 249 16.60 5.38 -0.79
C GLU A 249 17.33 5.48 -2.12
N GLN A 250 16.90 6.30 -3.09
CA GLN A 250 17.44 6.28 -4.46
C GLN A 250 18.98 6.36 -4.56
N ASP A 251 19.62 7.10 -3.65
CA ASP A 251 21.07 7.30 -3.64
C ASP A 251 21.83 6.12 -3.00
N ASN A 252 21.12 5.24 -2.29
CA ASN A 252 21.66 4.07 -1.59
C ASN A 252 21.42 2.76 -2.36
N LEU A 253 20.50 2.73 -3.32
CA LEU A 253 20.15 1.51 -4.05
C LEU A 253 21.28 1.07 -4.99
N ASP A 254 21.57 -0.23 -5.02
CA ASP A 254 22.30 -0.86 -6.12
C ASP A 254 21.41 -0.87 -7.39
N TRP A 255 21.57 0.16 -8.21
CA TRP A 255 20.80 0.30 -9.46
C TRP A 255 21.14 -0.75 -10.51
N ASP A 256 22.33 -1.35 -10.48
CA ASP A 256 22.66 -2.43 -11.42
C ASP A 256 21.86 -3.68 -11.05
N TYR A 257 21.78 -4.02 -9.76
CA TYR A 257 20.90 -5.09 -9.26
C TYR A 257 19.43 -4.82 -9.56
N VAL A 258 18.94 -3.62 -9.22
CA VAL A 258 17.53 -3.23 -9.41
C VAL A 258 17.14 -3.26 -10.89
N ASN A 259 17.94 -2.67 -11.78
CA ASN A 259 17.64 -2.66 -13.22
C ASN A 259 17.68 -4.08 -13.81
N ASN A 260 18.66 -4.90 -13.43
CA ASN A 260 18.74 -6.28 -13.87
C ASN A 260 17.52 -7.10 -13.40
N MET A 261 17.07 -6.93 -12.16
CA MET A 261 15.85 -7.56 -11.65
C MET A 261 14.63 -7.17 -12.49
N PHE A 262 14.46 -5.90 -12.84
CA PHE A 262 13.33 -5.48 -13.67
C PHE A 262 13.45 -5.92 -15.13
N GLU A 263 14.65 -5.99 -15.69
CA GLU A 263 14.89 -6.46 -17.06
C GLU A 263 14.59 -7.95 -17.19
N GLN A 264 15.10 -8.78 -16.27
CA GLN A 264 14.85 -10.22 -16.24
C GLN A 264 13.35 -10.55 -16.12
N ASN A 265 12.60 -9.70 -15.42
CA ASN A 265 11.16 -9.84 -15.22
C ASN A 265 10.31 -9.12 -16.28
N GLY A 266 10.93 -8.48 -17.28
CA GLY A 266 10.23 -7.83 -18.39
C GLY A 266 9.44 -6.58 -18.01
N ILE A 267 9.78 -5.92 -16.89
CA ILE A 267 9.05 -4.75 -16.37
C ILE A 267 9.90 -3.48 -16.24
N LEU A 268 11.14 -3.48 -16.75
CA LEU A 268 12.02 -2.31 -16.69
C LEU A 268 11.40 -1.06 -17.34
N GLU A 269 10.78 -1.17 -18.51
CA GLU A 269 10.13 -0.03 -19.16
C GLU A 269 8.93 0.48 -18.33
N PHE A 270 8.21 -0.42 -17.66
CA PHE A 270 7.10 -0.07 -16.77
C PHE A 270 7.60 0.69 -15.55
N GLU A 271 8.68 0.23 -14.91
CA GLU A 271 9.36 0.95 -13.83
C GLU A 271 9.74 2.36 -14.29
N GLN A 272 10.50 2.48 -15.39
CA GLN A 272 11.01 3.77 -15.86
C GLN A 272 9.89 4.77 -16.14
N LYS A 273 8.78 4.32 -16.73
CA LYS A 273 7.59 5.14 -16.98
C LYS A 273 6.90 5.56 -15.70
N THR A 274 6.75 4.65 -14.73
CA THR A 274 6.06 4.94 -13.46
C THR A 274 6.90 5.80 -12.55
N ARG A 275 8.22 5.59 -12.46
CA ARG A 275 9.16 6.47 -11.75
C ARG A 275 9.19 7.88 -12.33
N LYS A 276 9.14 8.04 -13.67
CA LYS A 276 9.04 9.38 -14.30
C LYS A 276 7.72 10.08 -14.01
N LEU A 277 6.64 9.32 -13.79
CA LEU A 277 5.31 9.86 -13.51
C LEU A 277 5.14 10.26 -12.04
N ALA A 278 5.86 9.58 -11.14
CA ALA A 278 5.78 9.75 -9.69
C ALA A 278 6.55 10.99 -9.22
#